data_AF-A0A5P1FCW4-F1
#
_entry.id   AF-A0A5P1FCW4-F1
#
_cell.length_a   1.000
_cell.length_b   1.000
_cell.length_c   1.000
_cell.angle_alpha   90.00
_cell.angle_beta   90.00
_cell.angle_gamma   90.00
#
_symmetry.space_group_name_H-M   'P 1'
#
loop_
_entity.id
_entity.type
_entity.pdbx_description
1 polymer ?
#
loop_
_entity_poly.entity_id
_entity_poly.type
_entity_poly.pdbx_seq_one_letter_code
_entity_poly.pdbx_strand_id
1 'polypeptide(L)'
;MQANGEHRVPVSADTRGKHRIFAELKRLEQEARFLEEELEELERTERVSAALEELLQRVESKPDPLLPITTGPTNPTWDRWFEGPQDMHGCKCWIL
;
A
#
# COMPACT_ATOMS: atom_id res chain seq x y z
N MET A 1 73.74 20.73 -5.33
CA MET A 1 73.12 20.25 -4.09
C MET A 1 71.62 20.45 -4.20
N GLN A 2 70.87 19.39 -4.46
CA GLN A 2 69.41 19.39 -4.51
C GLN A 2 68.93 18.18 -3.71
N ALA A 3 68.11 18.42 -2.69
CA ALA A 3 67.20 17.46 -2.07
C ALA A 3 66.13 18.30 -1.36
N ASN A 4 65.01 18.57 -2.02
CA ASN A 4 63.77 17.77 -2.11
C ASN A 4 62.75 18.34 -1.12
N GLY A 5 61.78 19.07 -1.66
CA GLY A 5 60.70 19.69 -0.91
C GLY A 5 59.67 18.64 -0.52
N GLU A 6 59.43 18.53 0.78
CA GLU A 6 58.41 17.66 1.35
C GLU A 6 57.02 18.23 1.00
N HIS A 7 56.41 17.67 -0.04
CA HIS A 7 55.04 17.99 -0.42
C HIS A 7 54.09 17.29 0.56
N ARG A 8 53.68 17.99 1.63
CA ARG A 8 52.60 17.55 2.51
C ARG A 8 51.30 17.50 1.71
N VAL A 9 50.90 16.30 1.31
CA VAL A 9 49.57 16.04 0.73
C VAL A 9 48.53 16.37 1.81
N PRO A 10 47.50 17.19 1.51
CA PRO A 10 46.50 17.53 2.49
C PRO A 10 45.62 16.32 2.81
N VAL A 11 45.57 15.93 4.08
CA VAL A 11 44.64 14.94 4.66
C VAL A 11 43.22 15.53 4.64
N SER A 12 42.61 15.62 3.46
CA SER A 12 41.25 16.17 3.31
C SER A 12 40.30 15.26 2.53
N ALA A 13 40.77 14.11 2.03
CA ALA A 13 39.94 13.20 1.23
C ALA A 13 39.25 12.08 2.05
N ASP A 14 39.75 11.76 3.25
CA ASP A 14 39.35 10.55 3.98
C ASP A 14 38.05 10.70 4.81
N THR A 15 37.68 11.94 5.14
CA THR A 15 36.48 12.19 5.96
C THR A 15 35.18 12.03 5.17
N ARG A 16 35.16 12.31 3.86
CA ARG A 16 33.94 12.22 3.03
C ARG A 16 33.42 10.78 2.92
N GLY A 17 34.33 9.81 2.81
CA GLY A 17 33.98 8.38 2.82
C GLY A 17 33.41 7.94 4.17
N LYS A 18 34.04 8.37 5.26
CA LYS A 18 33.61 8.07 6.63
C LYS A 18 32.20 8.59 6.94
N HIS A 19 31.88 9.82 6.56
CA HIS A 19 30.52 10.36 6.77
C HIS A 19 29.47 9.59 5.98
N ARG A 20 29.78 9.19 4.74
CA ARG A 20 28.87 8.36 3.92
C ARG A 20 28.63 6.99 4.58
N ILE A 21 29.69 6.33 5.03
CA ILE A 21 29.58 5.02 5.71
C ILE A 21 28.73 5.16 6.98
N PHE A 22 28.95 6.23 7.76
CA PHE A 22 28.20 6.46 8.99
C PHE A 22 26.72 6.79 8.74
N ALA A 23 26.41 7.50 7.65
CA ALA A 23 25.03 7.77 7.25
C ALA A 23 24.30 6.48 6.84
N GLU A 24 24.94 5.62 6.06
CA GLU A 24 24.39 4.30 5.70
C GLU A 24 24.21 3.41 6.93
N LEU A 25 25.19 3.38 7.83
CA LEU A 25 25.08 2.62 9.08
C LEU A 25 23.88 3.09 9.90
N LYS A 26 23.71 4.40 10.10
CA LYS A 26 22.56 4.97 10.81
C LYS A 26 21.22 4.64 10.14
N ARG A 27 21.18 4.64 8.81
CA ARG A 27 19.99 4.25 8.06
C ARG A 27 19.64 2.79 8.33
N LEU A 28 20.62 1.90 8.23
CA LEU A 28 20.43 0.47 8.51
C LEU A 28 20.04 0.20 9.97
N GLU A 29 20.65 0.90 10.92
CA GLU A 29 20.26 0.82 12.34
C GLU A 29 18.81 1.26 12.56
N GLN A 30 18.35 2.30 11.85
CA GLN A 30 16.97 2.75 11.92
C GLN A 30 16.01 1.74 11.29
N GLU A 31 16.35 1.17 10.14
CA GLU A 31 15.56 0.13 9.48
C GLU A 31 15.45 -1.13 10.32
N ALA A 32 16.55 -1.55 10.97
CA ALA A 32 16.54 -2.67 11.89
C ALA A 32 15.59 -2.43 13.07
N ARG A 33 15.62 -1.24 13.68
CA ARG A 33 14.69 -0.87 14.75
C ARG A 33 13.23 -0.92 14.31
N PHE A 34 12.91 -0.38 13.13
CA PHE A 34 11.55 -0.41 12.62
C PHE A 34 11.05 -1.83 12.38
N LEU A 35 11.90 -2.71 11.83
CA LEU A 35 11.55 -4.12 11.63
C LEU A 35 11.34 -4.86 12.95
N GLU A 36 12.15 -4.57 13.98
CA GLU A 36 11.97 -5.13 15.32
C GLU A 36 10.63 -4.69 15.93
N GLU A 37 10.27 -3.41 15.81
CA GLU A 37 8.98 -2.87 16.26
C GLU A 37 7.80 -3.51 15.49
N GLU A 38 7.90 -3.62 14.16
CA GLU A 38 6.86 -4.26 13.33
C GLU A 38 6.67 -5.75 13.65
N LEU A 39 7.74 -6.46 13.99
CA LEU A 39 7.67 -7.85 14.43
C LEU A 39 6.95 -7.98 15.78
N GLU A 40 7.23 -7.09 16.74
CA GLU A 40 6.52 -7.08 18.03
C GLU A 40 5.01 -6.84 17.84
N GLU A 41 4.62 -5.90 16.97
CA GLU A 41 3.22 -5.66 16.65
C GLU A 41 2.56 -6.87 15.94
N LEU A 42 3.30 -7.54 15.05
CA LEU A 42 2.80 -8.73 14.37
C LEU A 42 2.55 -9.90 15.33
N GLU A 43 3.42 -10.09 16.34
CA GLU A 43 3.22 -11.09 17.38
C GLU A 43 1.98 -10.81 18.24
N ARG A 44 1.63 -9.54 18.42
CA ARG A 44 0.45 -9.10 19.17
C ARG A 44 -0.83 -9.10 18.33
N THR A 45 -0.71 -9.17 17.02
CA THR A 45 -1.85 -9.12 16.10
C THR A 45 -2.67 -10.40 16.20
N GLU A 46 -4.00 -10.27 16.20
CA GLU A 46 -4.91 -11.39 16.26
C GLU A 46 -4.87 -12.25 14.98
N ARG A 47 -5.28 -13.52 15.09
CA ARG A 47 -5.45 -14.38 13.91
C ARG A 47 -6.41 -13.75 12.91
N VAL A 48 -6.04 -13.80 11.64
CA VAL A 48 -6.89 -13.35 10.51
C VAL A 48 -8.27 -13.99 10.55
N SER A 49 -8.36 -15.26 10.96
CA SER A 49 -9.66 -15.96 11.07
C SER A 49 -10.62 -15.29 12.05
N ALA A 50 -10.13 -14.81 13.19
CA ALA A 50 -10.97 -14.17 14.20
C ALA A 50 -11.34 -12.74 13.79
N ALA A 51 -10.39 -11.97 13.24
CA ALA A 51 -10.66 -10.65 12.70
C ALA A 51 -11.68 -10.69 11.54
N LEU A 52 -11.62 -11.72 10.69
CA LEU A 52 -12.56 -11.91 9.58
C LEU A 52 -13.95 -12.33 10.08
N GLU A 53 -14.03 -13.19 11.10
CA GLU A 53 -15.30 -13.58 11.71
C GLU A 53 -16.02 -12.36 12.32
N GLU A 54 -15.29 -11.50 13.04
CA GLU A 54 -15.83 -10.24 13.56
C GLU A 54 -16.31 -9.31 12.42
N LEU A 55 -15.52 -9.19 11.35
CA LEU A 55 -15.89 -8.39 10.19
C LEU A 55 -17.18 -8.91 9.54
N LEU A 56 -17.29 -10.22 9.33
CA LEU A 56 -18.48 -10.85 8.75
C LEU A 56 -19.71 -10.59 9.63
N GLN A 57 -19.60 -10.80 10.95
CA GLN A 57 -20.69 -10.51 11.88
C GLN A 57 -21.15 -9.04 11.79
N ARG A 58 -20.21 -8.09 11.69
CA ARG A 58 -20.54 -6.67 11.52
C ARG A 58 -21.26 -6.39 10.20
N VAL A 59 -20.76 -6.95 9.10
CA VAL A 59 -21.35 -6.78 7.76
C VAL A 59 -22.75 -7.40 7.68
N GLU A 60 -22.96 -8.56 8.29
CA GLU A 60 -24.25 -9.25 8.28
C GLU A 60 -25.28 -8.63 9.24
N SER A 61 -24.82 -7.96 10.31
CA SER A 61 -25.71 -7.41 11.34
C SER A 61 -26.70 -6.34 10.84
N LYS A 62 -26.33 -5.60 9.79
CA LYS A 62 -27.17 -4.54 9.23
C LYS A 62 -27.08 -4.55 7.71
N PRO A 63 -28.22 -4.74 7.00
CA PRO A 63 -28.21 -4.71 5.55
C PRO A 63 -27.84 -3.32 5.04
N ASP A 64 -27.00 -3.29 4.01
CA ASP A 64 -26.63 -2.07 3.31
C ASP A 64 -27.82 -1.57 2.47
N PRO A 65 -28.31 -0.33 2.67
CA PRO A 65 -29.42 0.22 1.90
C PRO A 65 -29.12 0.42 0.40
N LEU A 66 -27.84 0.40 0.00
CA LEU A 66 -27.40 0.48 -1.39
C LEU A 66 -27.24 -0.90 -2.03
N LEU A 67 -27.26 -1.97 -1.24
CA LEU A 67 -27.21 -3.33 -1.77
C LEU A 67 -28.63 -3.90 -1.80
N PRO A 68 -29.04 -4.56 -2.90
CA PRO A 68 -30.33 -5.22 -2.95
C PRO A 68 -30.37 -6.31 -1.88
N ILE A 69 -31.08 -6.04 -0.80
CA ILE A 69 -31.44 -7.03 0.22
C ILE A 69 -32.27 -8.06 -0.54
N THR A 70 -31.70 -9.22 -0.86
CA THR A 70 -32.42 -10.29 -1.52
C THR A 70 -33.45 -10.88 -0.56
N THR A 71 -34.60 -10.22 -0.47
CA THR A 71 -35.93 -10.72 -0.09
C THR A 71 -36.95 -9.60 -0.40
N GLY A 72 -36.99 -9.16 -1.65
CA GLY A 72 -37.97 -8.21 -2.15
C GLY A 72 -38.15 -8.35 -3.66
N PRO A 73 -39.33 -8.08 -4.23
CA PRO A 73 -39.51 -8.12 -5.68
C PRO A 73 -38.50 -7.18 -6.34
N THR A 74 -37.78 -7.68 -7.35
CA THR A 74 -36.82 -6.93 -8.16
C THR A 74 -37.44 -5.58 -8.52
N ASN A 75 -36.80 -4.49 -8.09
CA ASN A 75 -37.30 -3.16 -8.40
C ASN A 75 -36.83 -2.77 -9.82
N PRO A 76 -37.73 -2.75 -10.83
CA PRO A 76 -37.36 -2.56 -12.22
C PRO A 76 -36.82 -1.16 -12.53
N THR A 77 -36.92 -0.21 -11.58
CA THR A 77 -36.31 1.13 -11.75
C THR A 77 -34.78 1.11 -11.62
N TRP A 78 -34.20 0.05 -11.05
CA TRP A 78 -32.75 -0.11 -10.95
C TRP A 78 -32.11 -0.59 -12.25
N ASP A 79 -32.87 -1.29 -13.10
CA ASP A 79 -32.40 -1.74 -14.42
C ASP A 79 -31.96 -0.54 -15.28
N ARG A 80 -32.58 0.64 -15.08
CA ARG A 80 -32.17 1.91 -15.70
C ARG A 80 -30.72 2.29 -15.41
N TRP A 81 -30.22 2.00 -14.21
CA TRP A 81 -28.89 2.41 -13.75
C TRP A 81 -27.83 1.33 -13.99
N PHE A 82 -28.21 0.05 -13.92
CA PHE A 82 -27.27 -1.08 -14.00
C PHE A 82 -27.30 -1.84 -15.34
N GLU A 83 -28.43 -1.88 -16.04
CA GLU A 83 -28.55 -2.56 -17.34
C GLU A 83 -28.43 -1.60 -18.54
N GLY A 84 -28.38 -0.30 -18.28
CA GLY A 84 -28.31 0.74 -19.30
C GLY A 84 -29.66 1.08 -19.93
N PRO A 85 -29.71 2.02 -20.90
CA PRO A 85 -30.97 2.48 -21.48
C PRO A 85 -31.70 1.33 -22.18
N GLN A 86 -32.89 0.95 -21.67
CA GLN A 86 -33.71 -0.13 -22.29
C GLN A 86 -34.28 0.28 -23.66
N ASP A 87 -34.31 1.58 -23.92
CA ASP A 87 -34.87 2.22 -25.09
C ASP A 87 -33.76 2.89 -25.91
N MET A 88 -32.79 2.08 -26.31
CA MET A 88 -32.19 2.28 -27.62
C MET A 88 -32.73 1.19 -28.52
N HIS A 89 -33.66 1.54 -29.40
CA HIS A 89 -33.83 0.81 -30.66
C HIS A 89 -32.43 0.67 -31.26
N GLY A 90 -31.83 -0.51 -31.07
CA GLY A 90 -30.42 -0.74 -31.35
C GLY A 90 -30.11 -0.24 -32.75
N CYS A 91 -29.11 0.62 -32.86
CA CYS A 91 -28.58 1.00 -34.17
C CYS A 91 -28.30 -0.29 -34.94
N LYS A 92 -29.00 -0.51 -36.05
CA LYS A 92 -28.75 -1.63 -36.99
C LYS A 92 -27.48 -1.39 -37.80
N CYS A 93 -26.46 -0.80 -37.20
CA CYS A 93 -25.17 -0.64 -37.84
C CYS A 93 -24.46 -1.99 -37.80
N TRP A 94 -24.49 -2.69 -38.94
CA TRP A 94 -23.59 -3.81 -39.20
C TRP A 94 -22.19 -3.23 -39.36
N ILE A 95 -21.33 -3.47 -38.39
CA ILE A 95 -19.91 -3.16 -38.51
C ILE A 95 -19.37 -4.09 -39.60
N LEU A 96 -18.91 -3.48 -40.69
CA LEU A 96 -18.17 -4.10 -41.79
C LEU A 96 -16.72 -4.37 -41.37
#